data_AF-A0A919MEM5-F1
#
_entry.id   AF-A0A919MEM5-F1
#
_cell.length_a   1.000
_cell.length_b   1.000
_cell.length_c   1.000
_cell.angle_alpha   90.00
_cell.angle_beta   90.00
_cell.angle_gamma   90.00
#
_symmetry.space_group_name_H-M   'P 1'
#
loop_
_entity.id
_entity.type
_entity.pdbx_description
1 polymer ?
#
loop_
_entity_poly.entity_id
_entity_poly.type
_entity_poly.pdbx_seq_one_letter_code
_entity_poly.pdbx_strand_id
1 'polypeptide(L)' 'MDRTTEESATEWRSPMVDVSGMSLDELGAQEGDSTLARALRRLADELDEPGEPIAGFNSAL' A
#
# COMPACT_ATOMS: atom_id res chain seq x y z
N MET A 1 -10.01 22.39 35.90
CA MET A 1 -10.48 21.02 35.60
C MET A 1 -11.97 21.22 35.37
N ASP A 2 -12.52 21.10 34.17
CA ASP A 2 -12.41 19.96 33.26
C ASP A 2 -12.63 20.42 31.80
N ARG A 3 -11.67 20.09 30.92
CA ARG A 3 -11.95 20.00 29.48
C ARG A 3 -12.52 18.61 29.27
N THR A 4 -13.84 18.50 29.27
CA THR A 4 -14.50 17.29 28.77
C THR A 4 -14.33 17.33 27.26
N THR A 5 -13.18 16.84 26.79
CA THR A 5 -12.95 16.52 25.38
C THR A 5 -13.90 15.38 25.06
N GLU A 6 -15.12 15.72 24.63
CA GLU A 6 -15.98 14.82 23.87
C GLU A 6 -15.34 14.65 22.47
N GLU A 7 -14.15 14.06 22.46
CA GLU A 7 -13.65 13.36 21.29
C GLU A 7 -14.59 12.17 21.15
N SER A 8 -15.69 12.41 20.44
CA SER A 8 -16.54 11.36 19.92
C SER A 8 -15.60 10.47 19.14
N ALA A 9 -15.13 9.40 19.80
CA ALA A 9 -14.31 8.37 19.22
C ALA A 9 -15.12 7.85 18.04
N THR A 10 -14.83 8.41 16.87
CA THR A 10 -15.45 8.01 15.63
C THR A 10 -14.97 6.59 15.46
N GLU A 11 -15.81 5.62 15.82
CA GLU A 11 -15.48 4.21 15.71
C GLU A 11 -15.00 3.99 14.28
N TRP A 12 -13.70 3.73 14.12
CA TRP A 12 -13.11 3.52 12.81
C TRP A 12 -13.70 2.25 12.22
N ARG A 13 -14.73 2.44 11.40
CA ARG A 13 -15.32 1.40 10.57
C ARG A 13 -14.41 1.21 9.38
N SER A 14 -13.34 0.44 9.58
CA SER A 14 -12.46 -0.03 8.52
C SER A 14 -12.95 -1.42 8.10
N PRO A 15 -13.85 -1.53 7.10
CA PRO A 15 -14.30 -2.83 6.63
C PRO A 15 -13.10 -3.63 6.12
N MET A 16 -13.02 -4.89 6.52
CA MET A 16 -12.06 -5.81 5.94
C MET A 16 -12.50 -6.09 4.50
N VAL A 17 -11.69 -5.66 3.54
CA VAL A 17 -11.93 -5.92 2.11
C VAL A 17 -11.16 -7.17 1.74
N ASP A 18 -11.87 -8.20 1.27
CA ASP A 18 -11.24 -9.39 0.72
C ASP A 18 -10.69 -9.08 -0.68
N VAL A 19 -9.38 -9.21 -0.82
CA VAL A 19 -8.62 -9.00 -2.07
C VAL A 19 -7.93 -10.28 -2.55
N SER A 20 -8.18 -11.42 -1.89
CA SER A 20 -7.47 -12.68 -2.14
C SER A 20 -7.70 -13.23 -3.56
N GLY A 21 -8.80 -12.86 -4.20
CA GLY A 21 -9.12 -13.22 -5.58
C GLY A 21 -8.61 -12.23 -6.63
N MET A 22 -7.94 -11.14 -6.24
CA MET A 22 -7.49 -10.09 -7.16
C MET A 22 -6.00 -10.17 -7.41
N SER A 23 -5.60 -9.92 -8.65
CA SER A 23 -4.22 -9.66 -9.03
C SER A 23 -3.76 -8.26 -8.58
N LEU A 24 -2.45 -8.06 -8.52
CA LEU A 24 -1.87 -6.75 -8.18
C LEU A 24 -2.19 -5.69 -9.25
N ASP A 25 -2.30 -6.09 -10.52
CA ASP A 25 -2.70 -5.20 -11.62
C ASP A 25 -4.14 -4.72 -11.44
N GLU A 26 -5.07 -5.63 -11.13
CA GLU A 26 -6.47 -5.30 -10.85
C GLU A 26 -6.59 -4.35 -9.63
N LEU A 27 -5.80 -4.57 -8.58
CA LEU A 27 -5.75 -3.69 -7.41
C LEU A 27 -5.13 -2.32 -7.72
N GLY A 28 -4.17 -2.26 -8.64
CA GLY A 28 -3.53 -1.02 -9.09
C GLY A 28 -4.39 -0.20 -10.06
N ALA A 29 -5.27 -0.87 -10.81
CA ALA A 29 -6.21 -0.27 -11.77
C ALA A 29 -7.50 0.27 -11.11
N GLN A 30 -7.72 0.02 -9.81
CA GLN A 30 -8.88 0.50 -9.08
C GLN A 30 -9.01 2.04 -9.16
N GLU A 31 -10.15 2.54 -9.66
CA GLU A 31 -10.38 3.97 -9.78
C GLU A 31 -10.58 4.64 -8.41
N GLY A 32 -9.89 5.77 -8.21
CA GLY A 32 -9.94 6.57 -6.99
C GLY A 32 -8.57 6.90 -6.41
N ASP A 33 -8.52 7.85 -5.47
CA ASP A 33 -7.30 8.24 -4.76
C ASP A 33 -6.93 7.23 -3.65
N SER A 34 -6.92 5.94 -4.00
CA SER A 34 -6.49 4.89 -3.08
C SER A 34 -4.96 4.92 -2.95
N THR A 35 -4.47 5.15 -1.73
CA THR A 35 -3.04 5.06 -1.41
C THR A 35 -2.45 3.70 -1.82
N LEU A 36 -3.23 2.62 -1.69
CA LEU A 36 -2.80 1.28 -2.10
C LEU A 36 -2.59 1.22 -3.62
N ALA A 37 -3.56 1.68 -4.41
CA ALA A 37 -3.46 1.65 -5.86
C ALA A 37 -2.27 2.50 -6.36
N ARG A 38 -2.01 3.65 -5.72
CA ARG A 38 -0.83 4.47 -6.01
C ARG A 38 0.48 3.75 -5.69
N ALA A 39 0.56 3.08 -4.54
CA ALA A 39 1.74 2.32 -4.15
C ALA A 39 2.01 1.15 -5.11
N LEU A 40 0.97 0.46 -5.56
CA LEU A 40 1.07 -0.64 -6.53
C LEU A 40 1.56 -0.17 -7.90
N ARG A 41 1.05 0.95 -8.41
CA ARG A 41 1.53 1.54 -9.67
C ARG A 41 3.00 1.94 -9.58
N ARG A 42 3.39 2.63 -8.49
CA ARG A 42 4.79 2.97 -8.25
C ARG A 42 5.69 1.73 -8.23
N LEU A 43 5.26 0.65 -7.59
CA LEU A 43 6.02 -0.60 -7.55
C LEU A 43 6.12 -1.23 -8.95
N ALA A 44 5.05 -1.22 -9.73
CA ALA A 44 5.07 -1.71 -11.11
C ALA A 44 6.07 -0.91 -11.96
N ASP A 45 6.04 0.43 -11.85
CA ASP A 45 6.99 1.32 -12.54
C ASP A 45 8.44 1.01 -12.14
N GLU A 46 8.71 0.75 -10.85
CA GLU A 46 10.04 0.39 -10.35
C GLU A 46 10.53 -0.99 -10.82
N LEU A 47 9.62 -1.94 -11.06
CA LEU A 47 9.95 -3.27 -11.58
C LEU A 47 10.26 -3.25 -13.08
N ASP A 48 9.65 -2.31 -13.82
CA ASP A 48 9.93 -2.08 -15.23
C ASP A 48 11.28 -1.37 -15.44
N GLU A 49 11.79 -0.66 -14.43
CA GLU A 49 13.15 -0.14 -14.43
C GLU A 49 14.18 -1.25 -14.12
N PRO A 50 15.28 -1.36 -14.89
CA PRO A 50 16.35 -2.27 -14.56
C PRO A 50 16.99 -1.84 -13.23
N GLY A 51 16.62 -2.52 -12.14
CA GLY A 51 17.13 -2.23 -10.81
C GLY A 51 18.66 -2.31 -10.77
N GLU A 52 19.28 -1.34 -10.08
CA GLU A 52 20.72 -1.38 -9.87
C GLU A 52 21.11 -2.67 -9.12
N PRO A 53 22.09 -3.43 -9.61
CA PRO A 53 22.57 -4.62 -8.91
C PRO A 53 23.01 -4.23 -7.50
N ILE A 54 22.37 -4.81 -6.48
CA ILE A 54 22.79 -4.60 -5.10
C ILE A 54 24.16 -5.26 -4.92
N ALA A 55 25.20 -4.44 -4.90
CA ALA A 55 26.59 -4.81 -4.69
C ALA A 55 26.78 -5.36 -3.26
N GLY A 56 26.36 -6.60 -3.03
CA GLY A 56 26.47 -7.24 -1.71
C GLY A 56 25.77 -8.59 -1.60
N PHE A 57 24.78 -8.90 -2.44
CA PHE A 57 24.09 -10.20 -2.41
C PHE A 57 24.84 -11.32 -3.14
N ASN A 58 25.80 -11.01 -4.01
CA ASN A 58 26.58 -11.99 -4.78
C ASN A 58 27.93 -12.37 -4.15
N SER A 59 28.17 -12.05 -2.87
CA SER A 59 29.47 -12.29 -2.22
C SER A 59 29.62 -13.66 -1.54
N ALA A 60 28.65 -14.57 -1.71
CA ALA A 60 28.61 -15.86 -1.01
C ALA A 60 28.38 -17.07 -1.93
N LEU A 61 28.93 -17.05 -3.14
CA LEU A 61 29.05 -18.24 -4.00
C LEU A 61 30.53 -18.58 -4.22
#